data_AF-A0A2P2E355-F1
#
_entry.id   AF-A0A2P2E355-F1
#
_cell.length_a   1.000
_cell.length_b   1.000
_cell.length_c   1.000
_cell.angle_alpha   90.00
_cell.angle_beta   90.00
_cell.angle_gamma   90.00
#
_symmetry.space_group_name_H-M   'P 1'
#
loop_
_entity.id
_entity.type
_entity.pdbx_description
1 polymer ?
#
loop_
_entity_poly.entity_id
_entity_poly.type
_entity_poly.pdbx_seq_one_letter_code
_entity_poly.pdbx_strand_id
1 'polypeptide(L)'
;MEIRKLDSNLSYSKVLSGNYAKDDFAKLQKNETAVSFLSLAGDRKLGQWNLEWYPDTSKQHDYLFLQTFEQKEWKGNQILLVDRNIKSNWNGFYPKDFFLWLDSFISLVQKEEKIENIYTLSPSIEFLCQTFECYFATNEGYSELEFQFTEKTKSRFPDFYQRFANRLEKSKFKLKITIDKHQNDTLEIFNSPKSIIFHFPKNTDANFKQPKHIHFEFDIKINAYGVQYDIKGLQYELSVKLDKNIDQLYGKFTKYKERKLQGNFLYFIPTGIIDFFIPGNLDEYLGQSLHLLVYGSSGKGGSHLSAVYEKKGNLQVNQISSHTEIMFSKFSLFGADTNKVVRPENDFFLQWENTLLLDLNRH
;
A
#
# COMPACT_ATOMS: atom_id res chain seq x y z
N MET A 1 -17.49 9.95 1.74
CA MET A 1 -17.74 9.33 3.05
C MET A 1 -17.64 10.43 4.10
N GLU A 2 -18.66 10.63 4.95
CA GLU A 2 -18.70 11.74 5.90
C GLU A 2 -18.63 11.21 7.34
N ILE A 3 -17.60 11.60 8.10
CA ILE A 3 -17.36 11.18 9.49
C ILE A 3 -17.88 12.31 10.39
N ARG A 4 -18.90 12.03 11.23
CA ARG A 4 -19.56 13.06 12.06
C ARG A 4 -18.84 13.34 13.38
N LYS A 5 -18.17 12.34 13.92
CA LYS A 5 -17.56 12.41 15.24
C LYS A 5 -16.32 11.54 15.23
N LEU A 6 -15.17 12.19 15.15
CA LEU A 6 -13.89 11.63 15.55
C LEU A 6 -13.22 12.78 16.30
N ASP A 7 -13.02 12.64 17.61
CA ASP A 7 -12.26 13.64 18.34
C ASP A 7 -10.85 13.67 17.73
N SER A 8 -10.47 14.84 17.22
CA SER A 8 -9.28 15.01 16.38
C SER A 8 -8.00 15.02 17.22
N ASN A 9 -7.68 13.88 17.85
CA ASN A 9 -6.40 13.73 18.51
C ASN A 9 -5.32 13.50 17.44
N LEU A 10 -4.63 14.59 17.09
CA LEU A 10 -3.50 14.61 16.16
C LEU A 10 -2.45 13.53 16.45
N SER A 11 -2.24 13.17 17.72
CA SER A 11 -1.28 12.12 18.09
C SER A 11 -1.76 10.73 17.64
N TYR A 12 -3.05 10.42 17.77
CA TYR A 12 -3.62 9.15 17.32
C TYR A 12 -3.62 9.04 15.80
N SER A 13 -3.93 10.13 15.09
CA SER A 13 -3.85 10.18 13.62
C SER A 13 -2.40 10.00 13.11
N LYS A 14 -1.42 10.58 13.81
CA LYS A 14 0.01 10.35 13.53
C LYS A 14 0.40 8.89 13.72
N VAL A 15 -0.01 8.27 14.82
CA VAL A 15 0.26 6.86 15.12
C VAL A 15 -0.40 5.94 14.08
N LEU A 16 -1.65 6.19 13.67
CA LEU A 16 -2.33 5.44 12.62
C LEU A 16 -1.63 5.49 11.26
N SER A 17 -1.15 6.67 10.88
CA SER A 17 -0.37 6.87 9.65
C SER A 17 1.06 6.32 9.74
N GLY A 18 1.40 5.69 10.87
CA GLY A 18 2.72 5.17 11.16
C GLY A 18 3.75 6.26 11.46
N ASN A 19 3.38 7.54 11.48
CA ASN A 19 4.27 8.69 11.72
C ASN A 19 4.36 9.05 13.21
N TYR A 20 4.66 8.06 14.05
CA TYR A 20 4.83 8.25 15.48
C TYR A 20 6.23 8.75 15.84
N ALA A 21 6.32 9.60 16.86
CA ALA A 21 7.54 9.94 17.59
C ALA A 21 7.57 9.19 18.92
N LYS A 22 8.73 9.16 19.60
CA LYS A 22 8.85 8.54 20.94
C LYS A 22 7.79 9.06 21.91
N ASP A 23 7.53 10.37 21.87
CA ASP A 23 6.57 11.05 22.75
C ASP A 23 5.10 10.72 22.44
N ASP A 24 4.80 10.22 21.23
CA ASP A 24 3.44 9.83 20.87
C ASP A 24 3.01 8.53 21.58
N PHE A 25 3.95 7.63 21.88
CA PHE A 25 3.66 6.39 22.62
C PHE A 25 3.28 6.65 24.07
N ALA A 26 3.80 7.72 24.69
CA ALA A 26 3.44 8.09 26.05
C ALA A 26 1.95 8.45 26.20
N LYS A 27 1.28 8.79 25.09
CA LYS A 27 -0.14 9.18 25.05
C LYS A 27 -1.07 8.00 24.76
N LEU A 28 -0.53 6.84 24.40
CA LEU A 28 -1.33 5.65 24.11
C LEU A 28 -1.73 4.93 25.39
N GLN A 29 -2.91 4.30 25.38
CA GLN A 29 -3.28 3.38 26.45
C GLN A 29 -2.35 2.17 26.45
N LYS A 30 -2.19 1.57 27.64
CA LYS A 30 -1.44 0.32 27.82
C LYS A 30 -2.38 -0.76 28.31
N ASN A 31 -2.19 -1.98 27.81
CA ASN A 31 -2.93 -3.13 28.31
C ASN A 31 -2.31 -3.63 29.63
N GLU A 32 -2.86 -4.71 30.18
CA GLU A 32 -2.39 -5.33 31.43
C GLU A 32 -0.92 -5.77 31.38
N THR A 33 -0.39 -6.07 30.19
CA THR A 33 1.01 -6.45 29.98
C THR A 33 1.91 -5.25 29.62
N ALA A 34 1.43 -4.03 29.85
CA ALA A 34 2.11 -2.76 29.56
C ALA A 34 2.44 -2.49 28.07
N VAL A 35 1.85 -3.26 27.16
CA VAL A 35 1.96 -3.05 25.70
C VAL A 35 1.07 -1.87 25.32
N SER A 36 1.64 -0.93 24.55
CA SER A 36 0.90 0.26 24.11
C SER A 36 -0.06 -0.11 22.99
N PHE A 37 -1.26 0.45 23.00
CA PHE A 37 -2.26 0.17 21.97
C PHE A 37 -3.13 1.38 21.62
N LEU A 38 -3.70 1.31 20.43
CA LEU A 38 -4.68 2.26 19.90
C LEU A 38 -5.90 1.46 19.43
N SER A 39 -7.07 1.85 19.91
CA SER A 39 -8.34 1.21 19.53
C SER A 39 -9.33 2.25 19.02
N LEU A 40 -10.04 1.92 17.97
CA LEU A 40 -11.05 2.76 17.33
C LEU A 40 -12.23 1.87 16.95
N ALA A 41 -13.44 2.25 17.34
CA ALA A 41 -14.64 1.56 16.88
C ALA A 41 -15.71 2.54 16.45
N GLY A 42 -16.74 2.02 15.81
CA GLY A 42 -17.94 2.79 15.61
C GLY A 42 -19.01 2.05 14.84
N ASP A 43 -20.15 2.70 14.78
CA ASP A 43 -21.36 2.21 14.13
C ASP A 43 -21.72 3.10 12.95
N ARG A 44 -22.33 2.49 11.94
CA ARG A 44 -22.84 3.19 10.78
C ARG A 44 -24.34 3.44 10.94
N LYS A 45 -24.73 4.71 11.07
CA LYS A 45 -26.14 5.12 11.18
C LYS A 45 -26.48 6.08 10.04
N LEU A 46 -27.51 5.74 9.25
CA LEU A 46 -27.99 6.55 8.12
C LEU A 46 -26.88 6.95 7.12
N GLY A 47 -25.95 6.03 6.86
CA GLY A 47 -24.83 6.27 5.93
C GLY A 47 -23.65 7.04 6.52
N GLN A 48 -23.74 7.53 7.76
CA GLN A 48 -22.69 8.28 8.44
C GLN A 48 -22.02 7.44 9.53
N TRP A 49 -20.72 7.67 9.72
CA TRP A 49 -19.91 6.99 10.74
C TRP A 49 -19.83 7.81 12.02
N ASN A 50 -20.11 7.15 13.14
CA ASN A 50 -19.85 7.67 14.48
C ASN A 50 -18.72 6.85 15.07
N LEU A 51 -17.51 7.42 15.09
CA LEU A 51 -16.31 6.73 15.54
C LEU A 51 -15.92 7.22 16.94
N GLU A 52 -15.39 6.32 17.76
CA GLU A 52 -14.88 6.62 19.09
C GLU A 52 -13.54 5.95 19.34
N TRP A 53 -12.60 6.72 19.91
CA TRP A 53 -11.32 6.20 20.37
C TRP A 53 -11.51 5.48 21.69
N TYR A 54 -10.84 4.34 21.86
CA TYR A 54 -10.91 3.50 23.05
C TYR A 54 -12.36 3.17 23.46
N PRO A 55 -13.09 2.51 22.54
CA PRO A 55 -14.49 2.15 22.74
C PRO A 55 -14.68 1.19 23.91
N ASP A 56 -15.90 1.16 24.43
CA ASP A 56 -16.34 0.11 25.33
C ASP A 56 -16.39 -1.24 24.59
N THR A 57 -15.54 -2.18 24.99
CA THR A 57 -15.41 -3.50 24.38
C THR A 57 -16.57 -4.44 24.67
N SER A 58 -17.47 -4.09 25.60
CA SER A 58 -18.68 -4.87 25.88
C SER A 58 -19.76 -4.68 24.82
N LYS A 59 -19.66 -3.63 23.99
CA LYS A 59 -20.61 -3.33 22.92
C LYS A 59 -20.19 -3.97 21.61
N GLN A 60 -21.16 -4.43 20.85
CA GLN A 60 -20.95 -4.84 19.47
C GLN A 60 -20.94 -3.59 18.58
N HIS A 61 -19.88 -3.44 17.78
CA HIS A 61 -19.72 -2.33 16.84
C HIS A 61 -19.68 -2.84 15.39
N ASP A 62 -20.11 -2.01 14.44
CA ASP A 62 -19.99 -2.31 13.00
C ASP A 62 -18.53 -2.30 12.53
N TYR A 63 -17.70 -1.45 13.14
CA TYR A 63 -16.27 -1.34 12.87
C TYR A 63 -15.48 -1.45 14.16
N LEU A 64 -14.41 -2.21 14.14
CA LEU A 64 -13.43 -2.34 15.21
C LEU A 64 -12.04 -2.30 14.59
N PHE A 65 -11.17 -1.49 15.15
CA PHE A 65 -9.76 -1.40 14.83
C PHE A 65 -8.98 -1.47 16.13
N LEU A 66 -7.98 -2.33 16.18
CA LEU A 66 -7.03 -2.43 17.27
C LEU A 66 -5.62 -2.49 16.67
N GLN A 67 -4.73 -1.66 17.17
CA GLN A 67 -3.31 -1.71 16.84
C GLN A 67 -2.47 -1.72 18.11
N THR A 68 -1.59 -2.70 18.26
CA THR A 68 -0.66 -2.83 19.38
C THR A 68 0.75 -2.48 18.94
N PHE A 69 1.56 -2.04 19.91
CA PHE A 69 2.92 -1.59 19.71
C PHE A 69 3.79 -2.16 20.82
N GLU A 70 4.60 -3.15 20.48
CA GLU A 70 5.56 -3.77 21.40
C GLU A 70 6.98 -3.32 21.03
N GLN A 71 7.67 -2.73 21.99
CA GLN A 71 9.08 -2.34 21.83
C GLN A 71 9.98 -3.51 22.21
N LYS A 72 11.00 -3.76 21.39
CA LYS A 72 11.94 -4.86 21.58
C LYS A 72 13.34 -4.42 21.13
N GLU A 73 14.37 -5.00 21.73
CA GLU A 73 15.74 -4.83 21.25
C GLU A 73 16.12 -5.97 20.28
N TRP A 74 16.75 -5.61 19.17
CA TRP A 74 17.27 -6.55 18.18
C TRP A 74 18.56 -6.01 17.56
N LYS A 75 19.65 -6.78 17.66
CA LYS A 75 20.99 -6.42 17.18
C LYS A 75 21.47 -5.04 17.68
N GLY A 76 21.19 -4.74 18.96
CA GLY A 76 21.57 -3.47 19.59
C GLY A 76 20.69 -2.27 19.18
N ASN A 77 19.67 -2.48 18.34
CA ASN A 77 18.73 -1.46 17.93
C ASN A 77 17.35 -1.69 18.53
N GLN A 78 16.64 -0.61 18.83
CA GLN A 78 15.25 -0.66 19.24
C GLN A 78 14.36 -0.85 18.00
N ILE A 79 13.49 -1.85 18.04
CA ILE A 79 12.50 -2.17 17.02
C ILE A 79 11.10 -2.11 17.63
N LEU A 80 10.10 -2.01 16.75
CA LEU A 80 8.70 -2.01 17.09
C LEU A 80 7.98 -3.12 16.34
N LEU A 81 7.33 -4.00 17.10
CA LEU A 81 6.39 -4.99 16.60
C LEU A 81 5.01 -4.35 16.59
N VAL A 82 4.38 -4.32 15.43
CA VAL A 82 3.10 -3.67 15.21
C VAL A 82 2.11 -4.70 14.70
N ASP A 83 1.18 -5.09 15.55
CA ASP A 83 0.02 -5.90 15.15
C ASP A 83 -1.18 -5.00 14.97
N ARG A 84 -1.89 -5.22 13.87
CA ARG A 84 -3.15 -4.53 13.56
C ARG A 84 -4.21 -5.57 13.32
N ASN A 85 -5.38 -5.35 13.90
CA ASN A 85 -6.57 -6.16 13.70
C ASN A 85 -7.74 -5.23 13.39
N ILE A 86 -8.40 -5.48 12.28
CA ILE A 86 -9.59 -4.77 11.83
C ILE A 86 -10.71 -5.79 11.72
N LYS A 87 -11.87 -5.48 12.28
CA LYS A 87 -13.11 -6.22 12.08
C LYS A 87 -14.19 -5.26 11.59
N SER A 88 -14.89 -5.67 10.56
CA SER A 88 -15.98 -4.90 9.97
C SER A 88 -17.19 -5.79 9.73
N ASN A 89 -18.39 -5.30 10.06
CA ASN A 89 -19.66 -5.99 9.86
C ASN A 89 -20.56 -5.17 8.92
N TRP A 90 -20.19 -5.08 7.65
CA TRP A 90 -21.05 -4.45 6.64
C TRP A 90 -20.78 -5.06 5.27
N ASN A 91 -21.79 -4.97 4.40
CA ASN A 91 -21.68 -5.41 3.01
C ASN A 91 -20.70 -4.51 2.25
N GLY A 92 -19.65 -5.12 1.71
CA GLY A 92 -18.66 -4.47 0.88
C GLY A 92 -18.30 -5.37 -0.29
N PHE A 93 -17.16 -5.10 -0.90
CA PHE A 93 -16.63 -5.96 -1.95
C PHE A 93 -15.93 -7.17 -1.36
N TYR A 94 -16.06 -8.29 -2.05
CA TYR A 94 -15.27 -9.48 -1.80
C TYR A 94 -14.01 -9.46 -2.68
N PRO A 95 -12.89 -10.06 -2.24
CA PRO A 95 -11.71 -10.24 -3.07
C PRO A 95 -12.01 -10.85 -4.44
N LYS A 96 -12.94 -11.81 -4.55
CA LYS A 96 -13.34 -12.38 -5.84
C LYS A 96 -13.93 -11.36 -6.82
N ASP A 97 -14.64 -10.35 -6.34
CA ASP A 97 -15.25 -9.32 -7.18
C ASP A 97 -14.14 -8.48 -7.84
N PHE A 98 -13.07 -8.17 -7.09
CA PHE A 98 -11.88 -7.51 -7.63
C PHE A 98 -11.19 -8.35 -8.71
N PHE A 99 -11.05 -9.66 -8.51
CA PHE A 99 -10.40 -10.54 -9.49
C PHE A 99 -11.21 -10.71 -10.78
N LEU A 100 -12.54 -10.73 -10.68
CA LEU A 100 -13.43 -10.70 -11.84
C LEU A 100 -13.32 -9.38 -12.61
N TRP A 101 -13.28 -8.25 -11.89
CA TRP A 101 -13.04 -6.95 -12.49
C TRP A 101 -11.67 -6.88 -13.17
N LEU A 102 -10.60 -7.35 -12.51
CA LEU A 102 -9.24 -7.32 -13.04
C LEU A 102 -9.12 -8.13 -14.33
N ASP A 103 -9.68 -9.33 -14.38
CA ASP A 103 -9.73 -10.16 -15.58
C ASP A 103 -10.46 -9.47 -16.74
N SER A 104 -11.62 -8.86 -16.44
CA SER A 104 -12.41 -8.10 -17.41
C SER A 104 -11.62 -6.89 -17.92
N PHE A 105 -10.96 -6.18 -17.02
CA PHE A 105 -10.14 -5.01 -17.33
C PHE A 105 -8.95 -5.37 -18.23
N ILE A 106 -8.19 -6.41 -17.89
CA ILE A 106 -7.08 -6.90 -18.71
C ILE A 106 -7.57 -7.28 -20.10
N SER A 107 -8.69 -8.01 -20.18
CA SER A 107 -9.29 -8.41 -21.46
C SER A 107 -9.69 -7.20 -22.32
N LEU A 108 -10.16 -6.10 -21.70
CA LEU A 108 -10.50 -4.87 -22.41
C LEU A 108 -9.27 -4.15 -22.94
N VAL A 109 -8.18 -4.09 -22.17
CA VAL A 109 -6.93 -3.44 -22.59
C VAL A 109 -6.19 -4.26 -23.68
N GLN A 110 -6.36 -5.59 -23.68
CA GLN A 110 -5.79 -6.48 -24.69
C GLN A 110 -6.48 -6.37 -26.05
N LYS A 111 -7.80 -6.18 -26.06
CA LYS A 111 -8.54 -5.98 -27.31
C LYS A 111 -8.16 -4.60 -27.85
N GLU A 112 -7.77 -4.52 -29.12
CA GLU A 112 -7.57 -3.26 -29.86
C GLU A 112 -8.90 -2.50 -30.08
N GLU A 113 -9.82 -2.57 -29.12
CA GLU A 113 -11.01 -1.73 -29.11
C GLU A 113 -10.58 -0.27 -28.94
N LYS A 114 -11.30 0.63 -29.62
CA LYS A 114 -11.01 2.07 -29.53
C LYS A 114 -11.02 2.50 -28.07
N ILE A 115 -10.03 3.27 -27.66
CA ILE A 115 -9.87 3.87 -26.32
C ILE A 115 -11.19 4.47 -25.78
N GLU A 116 -12.03 5.00 -26.67
CA GLU A 116 -13.38 5.50 -26.38
C GLU A 116 -14.29 4.46 -25.69
N ASN A 117 -14.19 3.18 -26.07
CA ASN A 117 -14.93 2.09 -25.41
C ASN A 117 -14.40 1.85 -23.98
N ILE A 118 -13.09 1.91 -23.77
CA ILE A 118 -12.46 1.71 -22.45
C ILE A 118 -12.92 2.80 -21.47
N TYR A 119 -12.96 4.06 -21.91
CA TYR A 119 -13.46 5.17 -21.08
C TYR A 119 -14.93 4.99 -20.70
N THR A 120 -15.74 4.49 -21.62
CA THR A 120 -17.17 4.26 -21.35
C THR A 120 -17.38 3.12 -20.33
N LEU A 121 -16.50 2.12 -20.35
CA LEU A 121 -16.62 0.90 -19.54
C LEU A 121 -16.00 1.04 -18.13
N SER A 122 -14.94 1.85 -17.97
CA SER A 122 -14.26 2.07 -16.67
C SER A 122 -14.22 3.55 -16.26
N PRO A 123 -15.15 4.00 -15.40
CA PRO A 123 -15.08 5.27 -14.68
C PRO A 123 -13.72 5.57 -14.06
N SER A 124 -13.02 4.56 -13.55
CA SER A 124 -11.67 4.72 -12.99
C SER A 124 -10.67 5.16 -14.06
N ILE A 125 -10.63 4.49 -15.22
CA ILE A 125 -9.74 4.88 -16.33
C ILE A 125 -10.13 6.23 -16.90
N GLU A 126 -11.42 6.49 -17.07
CA GLU A 126 -11.91 7.80 -17.51
C GLU A 126 -11.38 8.91 -16.59
N PHE A 127 -11.55 8.75 -15.27
CA PHE A 127 -11.05 9.72 -14.29
C PHE A 127 -9.53 9.89 -14.36
N LEU A 128 -8.78 8.79 -14.46
CA LEU A 128 -7.33 8.82 -14.57
C LEU A 128 -6.91 9.56 -15.85
N CYS A 129 -7.53 9.30 -17.01
CA CYS A 129 -7.19 9.97 -18.27
C CYS A 129 -7.74 11.40 -18.40
N GLN A 130 -8.76 11.74 -17.63
CA GLN A 130 -9.13 13.14 -17.41
C GLN A 130 -8.15 13.88 -16.47
N THR A 131 -7.31 13.17 -15.72
CA THR A 131 -6.37 13.76 -14.76
C THR A 131 -4.92 13.78 -15.29
N PHE A 132 -4.53 12.71 -15.96
CA PHE A 132 -3.23 12.48 -16.58
C PHE A 132 -3.32 12.61 -18.09
N GLU A 133 -2.18 12.57 -18.76
CA GLU A 133 -2.15 12.27 -20.19
C GLU A 133 -1.96 10.76 -20.33
N CYS A 134 -2.89 10.12 -21.05
CA CYS A 134 -2.90 8.67 -21.20
C CYS A 134 -2.44 8.28 -22.60
N TYR A 135 -1.55 7.30 -22.67
CA TYR A 135 -1.16 6.68 -23.93
C TYR A 135 -1.47 5.19 -23.88
N PHE A 136 -2.02 4.70 -24.99
CA PHE A 136 -2.24 3.29 -25.21
C PHE A 136 -1.43 2.88 -26.43
N ALA A 137 -0.64 1.83 -26.29
CA ALA A 137 0.14 1.29 -27.38
C ALA A 137 0.06 -0.24 -27.37
N THR A 138 0.06 -0.82 -28.56
CA THR A 138 -0.06 -2.26 -28.73
C THR A 138 1.22 -2.74 -29.42
N ASN A 139 2.07 -3.46 -28.69
CA ASN A 139 3.37 -3.95 -29.17
C ASN A 139 3.32 -5.47 -29.44
N GLU A 140 4.35 -6.06 -30.05
CA GLU A 140 4.32 -7.48 -30.47
C GLU A 140 4.10 -8.50 -29.32
N GLY A 141 4.32 -8.13 -28.05
CA GLY A 141 4.11 -9.03 -26.90
C GLY A 141 3.20 -8.51 -25.78
N TYR A 142 2.88 -7.22 -25.77
CA TYR A 142 2.13 -6.60 -24.68
C TYR A 142 1.29 -5.43 -25.16
N SER A 143 0.20 -5.17 -24.44
CA SER A 143 -0.52 -3.90 -24.48
C SER A 143 0.04 -2.99 -23.38
N GLU A 144 0.27 -1.73 -23.72
CA GLU A 144 0.82 -0.71 -22.85
C GLU A 144 -0.24 0.32 -22.51
N LEU A 145 -0.30 0.68 -21.24
CA LEU A 145 -1.06 1.81 -20.73
C LEU A 145 -0.13 2.70 -19.90
N GLU A 146 0.12 3.91 -20.39
CA GLU A 146 0.93 4.91 -19.71
C GLU A 146 0.04 6.02 -19.15
N PHE A 147 0.31 6.42 -17.91
CA PHE A 147 -0.23 7.62 -17.28
C PHE A 147 0.89 8.63 -17.03
N GLN A 148 0.94 9.68 -17.83
CA GLN A 148 1.93 10.75 -17.73
C GLN A 148 1.41 11.93 -16.91
N PHE A 149 2.25 12.41 -16.00
CA PHE A 149 1.97 13.49 -15.06
C PHE A 149 2.38 14.82 -15.68
N THR A 150 1.40 15.62 -16.09
CA THR A 150 1.61 16.87 -16.84
C THR A 150 1.18 18.11 -16.05
N GLU A 151 1.28 19.31 -16.64
CA GLU A 151 0.76 20.53 -16.02
C GLU A 151 -0.76 20.46 -15.80
N LYS A 152 -1.50 19.67 -16.62
CA LYS A 152 -2.92 19.36 -16.40
C LYS A 152 -3.14 18.70 -15.03
N THR A 153 -2.34 17.68 -14.71
CA THR A 153 -2.37 16.99 -13.42
C THR A 153 -2.07 17.95 -12.27
N LYS A 154 -1.02 18.77 -12.42
CA LYS A 154 -0.61 19.77 -11.42
C LYS A 154 -1.68 20.83 -11.19
N SER A 155 -2.38 21.28 -12.24
CA SER A 155 -3.47 22.24 -12.12
C SER A 155 -4.67 21.65 -11.40
N ARG A 156 -5.02 20.38 -11.67
CA ARG A 156 -6.19 19.73 -11.05
C ARG A 156 -5.91 19.27 -9.62
N PHE A 157 -4.72 18.74 -9.35
CA PHE A 157 -4.31 18.21 -8.05
C PHE A 157 -2.89 18.65 -7.68
N PRO A 158 -2.68 19.93 -7.32
CA PRO A 158 -1.34 20.49 -7.08
C PRO A 158 -0.58 19.80 -5.94
N ASP A 159 -1.26 19.48 -4.84
CA ASP A 159 -0.64 18.81 -3.69
C ASP A 159 -0.28 17.35 -3.99
N PHE A 160 -1.11 16.65 -4.76
CA PHE A 160 -0.79 15.32 -5.26
C PHE A 160 0.44 15.39 -6.17
N TYR A 161 0.44 16.29 -7.16
CA TYR A 161 1.54 16.44 -8.10
C TYR A 161 2.86 16.76 -7.38
N GLN A 162 2.86 17.72 -6.45
CA GLN A 162 4.04 18.11 -5.68
C GLN A 162 4.60 16.94 -4.85
N ARG A 163 3.75 16.06 -4.33
CA ARG A 163 4.20 14.92 -3.51
C ARG A 163 4.58 13.71 -4.34
N PHE A 164 3.80 13.36 -5.37
CA PHE A 164 3.97 12.12 -6.12
C PHE A 164 4.90 12.27 -7.32
N ALA A 165 4.72 13.31 -8.15
CA ALA A 165 5.59 13.50 -9.31
C ALA A 165 7.05 13.70 -8.90
N ASN A 166 7.29 14.54 -7.88
CA ASN A 166 8.64 14.77 -7.34
C ASN A 166 9.26 13.51 -6.71
N ARG A 167 8.43 12.59 -6.18
CA ARG A 167 8.91 11.30 -5.66
C ARG A 167 9.23 10.32 -6.78
N LEU A 168 8.40 10.27 -7.84
CA LEU A 168 8.63 9.45 -9.03
C LEU A 168 9.89 9.86 -9.78
N GLU A 169 10.28 11.13 -9.77
CA GLU A 169 11.58 11.55 -10.33
C GLU A 169 12.77 11.03 -9.51
N LYS A 170 12.56 10.89 -8.20
CA LYS A 170 13.57 10.45 -7.23
C LYS A 170 13.61 8.94 -7.06
N SER A 171 12.65 8.19 -7.59
CA SER A 171 12.63 6.74 -7.53
C SER A 171 12.52 6.12 -8.92
N LYS A 172 13.06 4.92 -9.06
CA LYS A 172 12.70 4.03 -10.15
C LYS A 172 12.20 2.74 -9.54
N PHE A 173 11.08 2.23 -10.00
CA PHE A 173 10.58 0.94 -9.59
C PHE A 173 10.15 0.13 -10.81
N LYS A 174 10.26 -1.18 -10.69
CA LYS A 174 9.67 -2.15 -11.58
C LYS A 174 9.04 -3.25 -10.74
N LEU A 175 7.74 -3.43 -10.88
CA LEU A 175 6.95 -4.47 -10.26
C LEU A 175 6.56 -5.47 -11.34
N LYS A 176 6.84 -6.74 -11.10
CA LYS A 176 6.35 -7.86 -11.89
C LYS A 176 5.32 -8.64 -11.10
N ILE A 177 4.17 -8.93 -11.70
CA ILE A 177 3.08 -9.70 -11.07
C ILE A 177 2.87 -10.95 -11.90
N THR A 178 3.03 -12.11 -11.27
CA THR A 178 2.85 -13.43 -11.90
C THR A 178 1.81 -14.21 -11.11
N ILE A 179 0.81 -14.77 -11.79
CA ILE A 179 -0.25 -15.58 -11.17
C ILE A 179 0.03 -17.06 -11.41
N ASP A 180 -0.14 -17.89 -10.39
CA ASP A 180 -0.07 -19.35 -10.42
C ASP A 180 1.16 -19.92 -11.15
N LYS A 181 2.26 -19.16 -11.11
CA LYS A 181 3.56 -19.44 -11.76
C LYS A 181 3.54 -19.45 -13.29
N HIS A 182 2.54 -18.84 -13.92
CA HIS A 182 2.51 -18.60 -15.36
C HIS A 182 3.46 -17.45 -15.75
N GLN A 183 4.76 -17.75 -15.88
CA GLN A 183 5.79 -16.72 -16.10
C GLN A 183 5.60 -15.91 -17.40
N ASN A 184 4.98 -16.51 -18.42
CA ASN A 184 4.69 -15.84 -19.69
C ASN A 184 3.56 -14.79 -19.59
N ASP A 185 2.78 -14.84 -18.51
CA ASP A 185 1.59 -14.02 -18.28
C ASP A 185 1.86 -12.95 -17.21
N THR A 186 3.08 -12.39 -17.25
CA THR A 186 3.52 -11.43 -16.23
C THR A 186 3.03 -10.03 -16.56
N LEU A 187 2.30 -9.42 -15.62
CA LEU A 187 2.01 -7.99 -15.67
C LEU A 187 3.24 -7.23 -15.18
N GLU A 188 3.65 -6.17 -15.88
CA GLU A 188 4.72 -5.30 -15.41
C GLU A 188 4.20 -3.89 -15.15
N ILE A 189 4.59 -3.30 -14.03
CA ILE A 189 4.29 -1.91 -13.68
C ILE A 189 5.60 -1.24 -13.33
N PHE A 190 5.94 -0.14 -14.01
CA PHE A 190 7.17 0.58 -13.74
C PHE A 190 6.97 2.07 -13.95
N ASN A 191 7.92 2.86 -13.47
CA ASN A 191 7.92 4.30 -13.75
C ASN A 191 9.06 4.71 -14.68
N SER A 192 8.72 5.64 -15.57
CA SER A 192 9.64 6.58 -16.21
C SER A 192 9.44 7.93 -15.48
N PRO A 193 10.39 8.88 -15.41
CA PRO A 193 10.45 9.91 -14.36
C PRO A 193 9.12 10.56 -13.91
N LYS A 194 8.21 10.88 -14.85
CA LYS A 194 6.87 11.42 -14.58
C LYS A 194 5.73 10.60 -15.18
N SER A 195 5.94 9.30 -15.34
CA SER A 195 4.96 8.39 -15.92
C SER A 195 4.89 7.10 -15.13
N ILE A 196 3.70 6.54 -15.00
CA ILE A 196 3.50 5.16 -14.55
C ILE A 196 3.04 4.37 -15.77
N ILE A 197 3.75 3.30 -16.09
CA ILE A 197 3.55 2.49 -17.28
C ILE A 197 3.15 1.09 -16.84
N PHE A 198 2.08 0.58 -17.43
CA PHE A 198 1.54 -0.76 -17.23
C PHE A 198 1.72 -1.56 -18.52
N HIS A 199 2.34 -2.73 -18.43
CA HIS A 199 2.42 -3.70 -19.50
C HIS A 199 1.53 -4.88 -19.17
N PHE A 200 0.55 -5.12 -20.04
CA PHE A 200 -0.35 -6.27 -20.00
C PHE A 200 0.10 -7.28 -21.05
N PRO A 201 0.30 -8.56 -20.71
CA PRO A 201 0.64 -9.57 -21.72
C PRO A 201 -0.50 -9.65 -22.74
N LYS A 202 -0.21 -9.75 -24.04
CA LYS A 202 -1.26 -9.78 -25.09
C LYS A 202 -2.13 -11.03 -25.06
N ASN A 203 -1.49 -12.17 -24.82
CA ASN A 203 -2.14 -13.46 -24.69
C ASN A 203 -1.78 -13.98 -23.31
N THR A 204 -2.79 -14.23 -22.48
CA THR A 204 -2.59 -14.79 -21.14
C THR A 204 -3.44 -16.03 -20.97
N ASP A 205 -2.81 -17.11 -20.53
CA ASP A 205 -3.50 -18.33 -20.09
C ASP A 205 -3.77 -18.30 -18.57
N ALA A 206 -3.18 -17.31 -17.86
CA ALA A 206 -3.37 -17.14 -16.43
C ALA A 206 -4.85 -16.87 -16.07
N ASN A 207 -5.33 -17.60 -15.07
CA ASN A 207 -6.69 -17.46 -14.56
C ASN A 207 -6.77 -16.30 -13.54
N PHE A 208 -6.90 -15.08 -14.05
CA PHE A 208 -7.06 -13.89 -13.20
C PHE A 208 -8.35 -13.91 -12.36
N LYS A 209 -9.38 -14.69 -12.75
CA LYS A 209 -10.67 -14.78 -12.05
C LYS A 209 -10.59 -15.57 -10.74
N GLN A 210 -9.72 -16.58 -10.68
CA GLN A 210 -9.57 -17.46 -9.52
C GLN A 210 -8.10 -17.77 -9.24
N PRO A 211 -7.28 -16.76 -8.95
CA PRO A 211 -5.89 -16.98 -8.63
C PRO A 211 -5.77 -17.78 -7.33
N LYS A 212 -4.78 -18.68 -7.25
CA LYS A 212 -4.43 -19.36 -6.00
C LYS A 212 -3.21 -18.73 -5.35
N HIS A 213 -2.24 -18.33 -6.17
CA HIS A 213 -1.00 -17.70 -5.75
C HIS A 213 -0.66 -16.54 -6.68
N ILE A 214 -0.38 -15.38 -6.09
CA ILE A 214 0.10 -14.21 -6.82
C ILE A 214 1.49 -13.87 -6.28
N HIS A 215 2.46 -13.86 -7.17
CA HIS A 215 3.84 -13.53 -6.88
C HIS A 215 4.12 -12.12 -7.39
N PHE A 216 4.65 -11.28 -6.51
CA PHE A 216 5.07 -9.92 -6.81
C PHE A 216 6.60 -9.87 -6.65
N GLU A 217 7.30 -9.41 -7.68
CA GLU A 217 8.74 -9.14 -7.63
C GLU A 217 9.00 -7.65 -7.90
N PHE A 218 9.64 -6.98 -6.94
CA PHE A 218 9.94 -5.56 -6.96
C PHE A 218 11.45 -5.34 -7.13
N ASP A 219 11.79 -4.51 -8.11
CA ASP A 219 13.08 -3.81 -8.19
C ASP A 219 12.82 -2.34 -7.87
N ILE A 220 13.55 -1.79 -6.90
CA ILE A 220 13.36 -0.43 -6.40
C ILE A 220 14.72 0.25 -6.35
N LYS A 221 14.79 1.46 -6.88
CA LYS A 221 15.92 2.37 -6.80
C LYS A 221 15.43 3.69 -6.23
N ILE A 222 16.06 4.17 -5.17
CA ILE A 222 15.71 5.43 -4.51
C ILE A 222 16.93 6.33 -4.55
N ASN A 223 16.79 7.53 -5.11
CA ASN A 223 17.81 8.56 -5.16
C ASN A 223 17.40 9.71 -4.25
N ALA A 224 18.20 10.01 -3.23
CA ALA A 224 17.97 11.14 -2.34
C ALA A 224 19.30 11.73 -1.89
N TYR A 225 19.42 13.07 -2.00
CA TYR A 225 20.57 13.84 -1.50
C TYR A 225 21.93 13.27 -1.96
N GLY A 226 22.04 12.82 -3.21
CA GLY A 226 23.27 12.25 -3.76
C GLY A 226 23.57 10.78 -3.36
N VAL A 227 22.73 10.18 -2.52
CA VAL A 227 22.76 8.75 -2.18
C VAL A 227 21.74 7.99 -3.04
N GLN A 228 22.13 6.81 -3.51
CA GLN A 228 21.29 5.87 -4.22
C GLN A 228 21.21 4.55 -3.44
N TYR A 229 19.99 4.11 -3.16
CA TYR A 229 19.70 2.81 -2.57
C TYR A 229 18.94 1.94 -3.57
N ASP A 230 19.56 0.83 -3.97
CA ASP A 230 19.01 -0.16 -4.88
C ASP A 230 18.60 -1.41 -4.10
N ILE A 231 17.39 -1.89 -4.34
CA ILE A 231 16.84 -3.16 -3.86
C ILE A 231 16.41 -3.93 -5.11
N LYS A 232 16.89 -5.15 -5.30
CA LYS A 232 16.44 -6.00 -6.41
C LYS A 232 15.83 -7.31 -5.96
N GLY A 233 14.84 -7.74 -6.72
CA GLY A 233 14.13 -8.99 -6.54
C GLY A 233 13.50 -9.12 -5.16
N LEU A 234 12.97 -8.04 -4.58
CA LEU A 234 12.16 -8.10 -3.36
C LEU A 234 10.85 -8.82 -3.69
N GLN A 235 10.55 -9.91 -2.99
CA GLN A 235 9.43 -10.78 -3.30
C GLN A 235 8.35 -10.70 -2.23
N TYR A 236 7.11 -10.57 -2.69
CA TYR A 236 5.90 -10.69 -1.89
C TYR A 236 5.01 -11.76 -2.52
N GLU A 237 4.48 -12.65 -1.70
CA GLU A 237 3.56 -13.70 -2.14
C GLU A 237 2.19 -13.47 -1.51
N LEU A 238 1.14 -13.61 -2.30
CA LEU A 238 -0.25 -13.58 -1.86
C LEU A 238 -0.91 -14.92 -2.20
N SER A 239 -1.26 -15.69 -1.19
CA SER A 239 -2.10 -16.87 -1.29
C SER A 239 -3.57 -16.45 -1.22
N VAL A 240 -4.37 -16.97 -2.14
CA VAL A 240 -5.77 -16.62 -2.33
C VAL A 240 -6.60 -17.89 -2.29
N LYS A 241 -7.67 -17.87 -1.50
CA LYS A 241 -8.70 -18.92 -1.49
C LYS A 241 -10.06 -18.24 -1.62
N LEU A 242 -10.69 -18.42 -2.76
CA LEU A 242 -12.03 -17.89 -3.06
C LEU A 242 -13.03 -19.04 -2.95
N ASP A 243 -14.11 -18.81 -2.22
CA ASP A 243 -15.19 -19.79 -2.05
C ASP A 243 -16.55 -19.07 -2.13
N LYS A 244 -17.64 -19.85 -2.11
CA LYS A 244 -19.00 -19.33 -2.20
C LYS A 244 -19.31 -18.32 -1.10
N ASN A 245 -18.91 -18.62 0.14
CA ASN A 245 -19.25 -17.85 1.33
C ASN A 245 -18.04 -17.25 2.07
N ILE A 246 -16.82 -17.64 1.72
CA ILE A 246 -15.62 -17.19 2.43
C ILE A 246 -14.47 -16.99 1.45
N ASP A 247 -13.90 -15.79 1.47
CA ASP A 247 -12.68 -15.47 0.75
C ASP A 247 -11.56 -15.24 1.76
N GLN A 248 -10.40 -15.82 1.50
CA GLN A 248 -9.23 -15.72 2.38
C GLN A 248 -8.03 -15.26 1.56
N LEU A 249 -7.31 -14.27 2.09
CA LEU A 249 -6.09 -13.73 1.55
C LEU A 249 -5.00 -13.85 2.61
N TYR A 250 -3.85 -14.41 2.25
CA TYR A 250 -2.68 -14.42 3.11
C TYR A 250 -1.47 -13.95 2.33
N GLY A 251 -0.86 -12.85 2.75
CA GLY A 251 0.26 -12.24 2.06
C GLY A 251 1.48 -12.05 2.96
N LYS A 252 2.68 -12.18 2.40
CA LYS A 252 3.93 -11.95 3.13
C LYS A 252 5.09 -11.64 2.19
N PHE A 253 6.07 -10.90 2.70
CA PHE A 253 7.38 -10.85 2.06
C PHE A 253 8.14 -12.17 2.28
N THR A 254 8.90 -12.61 1.28
CA THR A 254 9.57 -13.92 1.34
C THR A 254 11.08 -13.84 1.20
N LYS A 255 11.60 -12.97 0.33
CA LYS A 255 13.04 -12.76 0.14
C LYS A 255 13.34 -11.46 -0.62
N TYR A 256 14.61 -11.11 -0.69
CA TYR A 256 15.16 -10.18 -1.68
C TYR A 256 16.46 -10.76 -2.24
N LYS A 257 16.85 -10.39 -3.48
CA LYS A 257 18.07 -10.93 -4.12
C LYS A 257 19.31 -10.16 -3.71
N GLU A 258 19.26 -8.84 -3.84
CA GLU A 258 20.40 -7.97 -3.54
C GLU A 258 19.93 -6.61 -3.07
N ARG A 259 20.79 -5.95 -2.29
CA ARG A 259 20.67 -4.55 -1.92
C ARG A 259 22.02 -3.86 -2.11
N LYS A 260 22.02 -2.59 -2.51
CA LYS A 260 23.24 -1.81 -2.69
C LYS A 260 23.01 -0.35 -2.33
N LEU A 261 23.85 0.18 -1.45
CA LEU A 261 23.94 1.61 -1.16
C LEU A 261 25.19 2.20 -1.84
N GLN A 262 25.02 3.31 -2.57
CA GLN A 262 26.14 3.99 -3.25
C GLN A 262 25.92 5.51 -3.31
N GLY A 263 26.98 6.26 -3.59
CA GLY A 263 26.93 7.72 -3.77
C GLY A 263 27.51 8.51 -2.58
N ASN A 264 27.23 9.81 -2.56
CA ASN A 264 27.70 10.75 -1.54
C ASN A 264 26.51 11.53 -0.99
N PHE A 265 26.36 11.60 0.32
CA PHE A 265 25.31 12.40 0.93
C PHE A 265 25.60 13.90 0.83
N LEU A 266 24.54 14.65 0.55
CA LEU A 266 24.59 16.06 0.18
C LEU A 266 25.56 16.33 -1.00
N TYR A 267 25.87 15.32 -1.81
CA TYR A 267 26.78 15.38 -2.98
C TYR A 267 28.27 15.56 -2.66
N PHE A 268 28.67 15.78 -1.40
CA PHE A 268 30.07 16.01 -1.02
C PHE A 268 30.55 15.21 0.19
N ILE A 269 29.65 14.62 0.99
CA ILE A 269 30.02 13.78 2.15
C ILE A 269 30.00 12.32 1.70
N PRO A 270 31.15 11.62 1.63
CA PRO A 270 31.18 10.18 1.38
C PRO A 270 30.27 9.45 2.37
N THR A 271 29.54 8.43 1.90
CA THR A 271 28.62 7.67 2.78
C THR A 271 29.31 7.15 4.04
N GLY A 272 30.57 6.74 3.92
CA GLY A 272 31.41 6.30 5.04
C GLY A 272 31.63 7.33 6.17
N ILE A 273 31.45 8.63 5.91
CA ILE A 273 31.60 9.70 6.93
C ILE A 273 30.25 9.98 7.64
N ILE A 274 29.12 9.75 6.96
CA ILE A 274 27.78 9.90 7.55
C ILE A 274 27.56 8.87 8.66
N ASP A 275 28.21 7.72 8.56
CA ASP A 275 28.16 6.63 9.54
C ASP A 275 28.58 7.07 10.95
N PHE A 276 29.27 8.21 11.07
CA PHE A 276 29.62 8.81 12.36
C PHE A 276 28.44 9.53 13.03
N PHE A 277 27.43 9.93 12.26
CA PHE A 277 26.26 10.70 12.72
C PHE A 277 24.96 9.89 12.75
N ILE A 278 24.98 8.65 12.25
CA ILE A 278 23.84 7.72 12.27
C ILE A 278 24.21 6.54 13.16
N PRO A 279 23.39 6.18 14.18
CA PRO A 279 23.58 4.95 14.95
C PRO A 279 23.48 3.74 14.01
N GLY A 280 24.61 3.07 13.77
CA GLY A 280 24.77 2.10 12.67
C GLY A 280 24.96 2.81 11.32
N ASN A 281 25.92 2.37 10.51
CA ASN A 281 26.13 2.89 9.15
C ASN A 281 24.79 2.92 8.38
N LEU A 282 24.54 3.92 7.52
CA LEU A 282 23.29 4.05 6.76
C LEU A 282 22.91 2.75 6.00
N ASP A 283 23.90 2.06 5.47
CA ASP A 283 23.74 0.75 4.83
C ASP A 283 23.24 -0.31 5.80
N GLU A 284 23.78 -0.33 7.02
CA GLU A 284 23.34 -1.23 8.09
C GLU A 284 21.89 -0.93 8.48
N TYR A 285 21.53 0.34 8.72
CA TYR A 285 20.17 0.73 9.05
C TYR A 285 19.16 0.28 7.98
N LEU A 286 19.45 0.56 6.70
CA LEU A 286 18.57 0.19 5.58
C LEU A 286 18.52 -1.32 5.37
N GLY A 287 19.65 -2.00 5.52
CA GLY A 287 19.75 -3.45 5.46
C GLY A 287 18.97 -4.14 6.58
N GLN A 288 19.08 -3.64 7.81
CA GLN A 288 18.32 -4.11 8.97
C GLN A 288 16.82 -3.85 8.80
N SER A 289 16.43 -2.66 8.31
CA SER A 289 15.03 -2.34 8.00
C SER A 289 14.43 -3.30 6.96
N LEU A 290 15.18 -3.58 5.88
CA LEU A 290 14.75 -4.55 4.86
C LEU A 290 14.71 -5.98 5.42
N HIS A 291 15.65 -6.33 6.30
CA HIS A 291 15.66 -7.64 6.96
C HIS A 291 14.45 -7.81 7.87
N LEU A 292 14.08 -6.80 8.66
CA LEU A 292 12.88 -6.82 9.48
C LEU A 292 11.63 -6.95 8.61
N LEU A 293 11.52 -6.20 7.51
CA LEU A 293 10.38 -6.31 6.59
C LEU A 293 10.17 -7.75 6.08
N VAL A 294 11.26 -8.43 5.71
CA VAL A 294 11.20 -9.73 5.02
C VAL A 294 11.24 -10.90 5.99
N TYR A 295 12.21 -10.94 6.90
CA TYR A 295 12.49 -12.08 7.77
C TYR A 295 12.02 -11.87 9.21
N GLY A 296 11.85 -10.62 9.65
CA GLY A 296 11.54 -10.27 11.04
C GLY A 296 12.71 -10.52 11.98
N SER A 297 12.58 -10.10 13.25
CA SER A 297 13.64 -10.28 14.25
C SER A 297 13.83 -11.74 14.66
N SER A 298 12.80 -12.58 14.49
CA SER A 298 12.80 -14.00 14.83
C SER A 298 13.13 -14.94 13.66
N GLY A 299 13.25 -14.42 12.43
CA GLY A 299 13.44 -15.21 11.22
C GLY A 299 12.17 -15.92 10.72
N LYS A 300 11.00 -15.67 11.32
CA LYS A 300 9.71 -16.31 10.94
C LYS A 300 8.86 -15.48 9.98
N GLY A 301 9.45 -14.48 9.35
CA GLY A 301 8.75 -13.52 8.50
C GLY A 301 8.37 -12.30 9.32
N GLY A 302 8.69 -11.11 8.83
CA GLY A 302 8.51 -9.89 9.62
C GLY A 302 7.44 -8.93 9.13
N SER A 303 6.88 -9.14 7.94
CA SER A 303 5.64 -8.49 7.55
C SER A 303 4.72 -9.45 6.81
N HIS A 304 3.50 -9.56 7.32
CA HIS A 304 2.45 -10.39 6.75
C HIS A 304 1.06 -9.80 6.99
N LEU A 305 0.14 -10.16 6.10
CA LEU A 305 -1.27 -9.80 6.09
C LEU A 305 -2.09 -11.09 6.03
N SER A 306 -3.17 -11.15 6.81
CA SER A 306 -4.21 -12.16 6.70
C SER A 306 -5.54 -11.44 6.63
N ALA A 307 -6.37 -11.75 5.65
CA ALA A 307 -7.70 -11.20 5.52
C ALA A 307 -8.71 -12.31 5.26
N VAL A 308 -9.84 -12.25 5.96
CA VAL A 308 -10.96 -13.19 5.81
C VAL A 308 -12.22 -12.37 5.59
N TYR A 309 -12.96 -12.68 4.53
CA TYR A 309 -14.21 -12.05 4.15
C TYR A 309 -15.29 -13.13 4.16
N GLU A 310 -16.17 -13.11 5.15
CA GLU A 310 -17.16 -14.17 5.38
C GLU A 310 -18.58 -13.64 5.20
N LYS A 311 -19.37 -14.30 4.36
CA LYS A 311 -20.80 -14.02 4.20
C LYS A 311 -21.60 -14.71 5.30
N LYS A 312 -22.28 -13.92 6.14
CA LYS A 312 -23.21 -14.39 7.18
C LYS A 312 -24.62 -13.90 6.88
N GLY A 313 -25.39 -14.71 6.16
CA GLY A 313 -26.73 -14.35 5.71
C GLY A 313 -26.69 -13.15 4.75
N ASN A 314 -27.32 -12.04 5.17
CA ASN A 314 -27.34 -10.77 4.42
C ASN A 314 -26.21 -9.81 4.81
N LEU A 315 -25.33 -10.22 5.73
CA LEU A 315 -24.19 -9.44 6.19
C LEU A 315 -22.88 -10.07 5.71
N GLN A 316 -21.85 -9.22 5.64
CA GLN A 316 -20.48 -9.61 5.42
C GLN A 316 -19.65 -9.22 6.65
N VAL A 317 -18.85 -10.17 7.13
CA VAL A 317 -17.91 -9.96 8.22
C VAL A 317 -16.51 -10.04 7.63
N ASN A 318 -15.76 -8.94 7.71
CA ASN A 318 -14.36 -8.93 7.31
C ASN A 318 -13.47 -8.85 8.54
N GLN A 319 -12.39 -9.61 8.49
CA GLN A 319 -11.33 -9.60 9.50
C GLN A 319 -10.02 -9.43 8.76
N ILE A 320 -9.29 -8.36 9.06
CA ILE A 320 -7.99 -8.07 8.46
C ILE A 320 -6.98 -7.95 9.59
N SER A 321 -6.00 -8.82 9.60
CA SER A 321 -4.90 -8.85 10.55
C SER A 321 -3.59 -8.61 9.81
N SER A 322 -2.73 -7.74 10.33
CA SER A 322 -1.38 -7.55 9.80
C SER A 322 -0.37 -7.47 10.92
N HIS A 323 0.82 -8.02 10.66
CA HIS A 323 1.99 -7.86 11.51
C HIS A 323 3.08 -7.13 10.72
N THR A 324 3.82 -6.25 11.37
CA THR A 324 5.04 -5.68 10.81
C THR A 324 6.07 -5.40 11.89
N GLU A 325 7.33 -5.71 11.62
CA GLU A 325 8.48 -5.32 12.43
C GLU A 325 9.23 -4.17 11.76
N ILE A 326 9.43 -3.07 12.48
CA ILE A 326 10.06 -1.86 11.95
C ILE A 326 11.07 -1.28 12.94
N MET A 327 12.06 -0.56 12.43
CA MET A 327 13.00 0.19 13.27
C MET A 327 12.24 1.26 14.05
N PHE A 328 12.50 1.37 15.36
CA PHE A 328 11.82 2.34 16.23
C PHE A 328 12.24 3.78 15.91
N SER A 329 13.55 4.01 15.72
CA SER A 329 14.07 5.26 15.21
C SER A 329 13.95 5.29 13.70
N LYS A 330 13.07 6.15 13.17
CA LYS A 330 12.95 6.34 11.73
C LYS A 330 14.07 7.21 11.19
N PHE A 331 14.67 6.78 10.09
CA PHE A 331 15.53 7.63 9.30
C PHE A 331 14.71 8.68 8.53
N SER A 332 14.81 9.94 8.95
CA SER A 332 13.91 11.04 8.54
C SER A 332 14.07 11.52 7.10
N LEU A 333 15.11 11.10 6.37
CA LEU A 333 15.41 11.63 5.02
C LEU A 333 14.31 11.35 3.98
N PHE A 334 13.40 10.41 4.26
CA PHE A 334 12.28 10.05 3.40
C PHE A 334 10.91 10.39 4.01
N GLY A 335 10.89 11.14 5.11
CA GLY A 335 9.66 11.57 5.79
C GLY A 335 8.77 12.40 4.86
N ALA A 336 7.46 12.18 4.91
CA ALA A 336 6.52 13.08 4.28
C ALA A 336 6.54 14.43 5.00
N ASP A 337 6.54 15.52 4.23
CA ASP A 337 6.32 16.86 4.77
C ASP A 337 4.84 16.97 5.15
N THR A 338 4.50 16.70 6.41
CA THR A 338 3.12 16.51 6.89
C THR A 338 2.37 17.82 7.15
N ASN A 339 2.93 18.97 6.77
CA ASN A 339 2.44 20.27 7.22
C ASN A 339 1.28 20.86 6.38
N LYS A 340 0.59 20.08 5.54
CA LYS A 340 -0.54 20.58 4.75
C LYS A 340 -1.80 19.75 4.94
N VAL A 341 -2.85 20.39 5.46
CA VAL A 341 -4.23 19.87 5.48
C VAL A 341 -4.74 19.88 4.05
N VAL A 342 -4.95 18.70 3.45
CA VAL A 342 -5.53 18.55 2.12
C VAL A 342 -7.06 18.65 2.28
N ARG A 343 -7.72 19.51 1.51
CA ARG A 343 -9.18 19.55 1.47
C ARG A 343 -9.70 18.30 0.74
N PRO A 344 -10.77 17.63 1.21
CA PRO A 344 -11.28 16.41 0.59
C PRO A 344 -11.63 16.57 -0.90
N GLU A 345 -12.15 17.73 -1.31
CA GLU A 345 -12.44 18.02 -2.72
C GLU A 345 -11.21 18.08 -3.64
N ASN A 346 -10.01 18.23 -3.09
CA ASN A 346 -8.75 18.25 -3.84
C ASN A 346 -7.88 17.01 -3.54
N ASP A 347 -8.46 16.00 -2.88
CA ASP A 347 -7.77 14.75 -2.62
C ASP A 347 -7.95 13.79 -3.81
N PHE A 348 -6.87 13.66 -4.59
CA PHE A 348 -6.81 12.73 -5.72
C PHE A 348 -7.21 11.30 -5.32
N PHE A 349 -6.72 10.79 -4.19
CA PHE A 349 -6.96 9.40 -3.81
C PHE A 349 -8.41 9.14 -3.45
N LEU A 350 -9.04 10.07 -2.73
CA LEU A 350 -10.45 9.97 -2.38
C LEU A 350 -11.33 9.99 -3.64
N GLN A 351 -11.02 10.86 -4.61
CA GLN A 351 -11.75 10.89 -5.87
C GLN A 351 -11.54 9.61 -6.68
N TRP A 352 -10.29 9.14 -6.79
CA TRP A 352 -9.99 7.91 -7.51
C TRP A 352 -10.64 6.68 -6.87
N GLU A 353 -10.62 6.56 -5.54
CA GLU A 353 -11.30 5.51 -4.79
C GLU A 353 -12.79 5.48 -5.12
N ASN A 354 -13.48 6.63 -5.12
CA ASN A 354 -14.89 6.68 -5.48
C ASN A 354 -15.15 6.15 -6.89
N THR A 355 -14.27 6.44 -7.86
CA THR A 355 -14.41 5.93 -9.23
C THR A 355 -14.11 4.43 -9.35
N LEU A 356 -13.15 3.91 -8.58
CA LEU A 356 -12.90 2.47 -8.48
C LEU A 356 -14.09 1.72 -7.88
N LEU A 357 -14.76 2.29 -6.88
CA LEU A 357 -15.97 1.70 -6.31
C LEU A 357 -17.11 1.67 -7.35
N LEU A 358 -17.19 2.64 -8.27
CA LEU A 358 -18.15 2.61 -9.37
C LEU A 358 -17.83 1.48 -10.37
N ASP A 359 -16.57 1.27 -10.70
CA ASP A 359 -16.13 0.15 -11.55
C ASP A 359 -16.52 -1.20 -10.93
N LEU A 360 -16.22 -1.39 -9.64
CA LEU A 360 -16.50 -2.64 -8.94
C LEU A 360 -18.00 -2.93 -8.81
N ASN A 361 -18.86 -1.89 -8.77
CA ASN A 361 -20.32 -2.05 -8.71
C ASN A 361 -20.98 -2.41 -10.06
N ARG A 362 -20.24 -2.38 -11.18
CA ARG A 362 -20.78 -2.69 -12.52
C ARG A 362 -20.72 -4.19 -12.87
N HIS A 363 -20.01 -4.98 -12.07
CA HIS A 363 -19.86 -6.43 -12.20
C HIS A 363 -20.54 -7.14 -11.02
#